data_AF-A0A3G4VLT9-F1
#
_entry.id   AF-A0A3G4VLT9-F1
#
_cell.length_a   1.000
_cell.length_b   1.000
_cell.length_c   1.000
_cell.angle_alpha   90.00
_cell.angle_beta   90.00
_cell.angle_gamma   90.00
#
_symmetry.space_group_name_H-M   'P 1'
#
loop_
_entity.id
_entity.type
_entity.pdbx_description
1 polymer ?
#
loop_
_entity_poly.entity_id
_entity_poly.type
_entity_poly.pdbx_seq_one_letter_code
_entity_poly.pdbx_strand_id
1 'polypeptide(L)'
;MFSSQTQRQATIPGTCAEVLLTSRRQLRSLKQKSREARPTMSLSQAFQKVRQLKLLSDQKRAEKRVVIDALKESGLYQEVCQCLPEQRVLSTEDIDRLRHRLATTTALHEWSWFVVGNALFHGVVMFSRFKTVAPALLLKSTANGFELQSFHFDFSTQQLMG
;
A
#
# COMPACT_ATOMS: atom_id res chain seq x y z
N MET A 1 63.47 -7.49 -41.00
CA MET A 1 62.36 -7.90 -41.87
C MET A 1 61.21 -8.37 -40.99
N PHE A 2 60.03 -7.76 -41.17
CA PHE A 2 58.66 -8.19 -40.82
C PHE A 2 58.41 -8.82 -39.43
N SER A 3 57.82 -8.09 -38.48
CA SER A 3 56.37 -7.92 -38.27
C SER A 3 55.63 -9.21 -37.93
N SER A 4 55.06 -9.29 -36.73
CA SER A 4 53.72 -9.85 -36.48
C SER A 4 53.17 -9.36 -35.15
N GLN A 5 52.15 -8.51 -35.27
CA GLN A 5 51.39 -7.85 -34.22
C GLN A 5 50.62 -8.88 -33.37
N THR A 6 50.74 -8.80 -32.06
CA THR A 6 49.77 -9.41 -31.13
C THR A 6 48.57 -8.47 -31.05
N GLN A 7 47.59 -8.69 -31.91
CA GLN A 7 46.34 -7.95 -31.92
C GLN A 7 45.53 -8.33 -30.67
N ARG A 8 45.59 -7.47 -29.65
CA ARG A 8 44.68 -7.51 -28.50
C ARG A 8 43.25 -7.35 -29.04
N GLN A 9 42.50 -8.44 -29.10
CA GLN A 9 41.06 -8.36 -29.34
C GLN A 9 40.42 -7.73 -28.11
N ALA A 10 40.05 -6.46 -28.27
CA ALA A 10 39.15 -5.75 -27.38
C ALA A 10 37.84 -6.54 -27.30
N THR A 11 37.42 -6.85 -26.07
CA THR A 11 36.08 -7.34 -25.73
C THR A 11 35.05 -6.35 -26.28
N ILE A 12 34.39 -6.73 -27.37
CA ILE A 12 33.29 -5.97 -27.94
C ILE A 12 32.13 -6.04 -26.93
N PRO A 13 31.62 -4.90 -26.40
CA PRO A 13 30.41 -4.92 -25.60
C PRO A 13 29.26 -5.35 -26.52
N GLY A 14 28.71 -6.53 -26.25
CA GLY A 14 27.57 -7.06 -26.99
C GLY A 14 26.46 -6.02 -27.09
N THR A 15 25.89 -5.88 -28.27
CA THR A 15 24.83 -4.89 -28.54
C THR A 15 23.68 -5.07 -27.55
N CYS A 16 22.94 -3.99 -27.24
CA CYS A 16 21.81 -4.05 -26.29
C CYS A 16 20.82 -5.19 -26.60
N ALA A 17 20.68 -5.58 -27.87
CA ALA A 17 19.88 -6.71 -28.30
C ALA A 17 20.38 -8.07 -27.76
N GLU A 18 21.69 -8.31 -27.75
CA GLU A 18 22.31 -9.54 -27.23
C GLU A 18 22.19 -9.62 -25.71
N VAL A 19 22.37 -8.49 -25.01
CA VAL A 19 22.16 -8.40 -23.55
C VAL A 19 20.69 -8.71 -23.21
N LEU A 20 19.73 -8.14 -23.93
CA LEU A 20 18.30 -8.41 -23.71
C LEU A 20 17.92 -9.86 -24.00
N LEU A 21 18.49 -10.47 -25.05
CA LEU A 21 18.24 -11.88 -25.39
C LEU A 21 18.85 -12.84 -24.36
N THR A 22 20.06 -12.58 -23.88
CA THR A 22 20.71 -13.38 -22.84
C THR A 22 19.98 -13.25 -21.51
N SER A 23 19.57 -12.04 -21.10
CA SER A 23 18.74 -11.84 -19.91
C SER A 23 17.39 -12.56 -20.01
N ARG A 24 16.73 -12.52 -21.19
CA ARG A 24 15.47 -13.27 -21.42
C ARG A 24 15.66 -14.79 -21.30
N ARG A 25 16.78 -15.33 -21.81
CA ARG A 25 17.11 -16.76 -21.69
C ARG A 25 17.39 -17.16 -20.24
N GLN A 26 18.13 -16.34 -19.49
CA GLN A 26 18.38 -16.56 -18.06
C GLN A 26 17.10 -16.53 -17.23
N LEU A 27 16.19 -15.58 -17.49
CA LEU A 27 14.88 -15.51 -16.82
C LEU A 27 14.00 -16.74 -17.12
N ARG A 28 14.04 -17.26 -18.35
CA ARG A 28 13.33 -18.51 -18.70
C ARG A 28 13.92 -19.71 -17.97
N SER A 29 15.25 -19.82 -17.91
CA SER A 29 15.93 -20.90 -17.19
C SER A 29 15.66 -20.85 -15.68
N LEU A 30 15.66 -19.66 -15.08
CA LEU A 30 15.31 -19.47 -13.66
C LEU A 30 13.85 -19.83 -13.38
N LYS A 31 12.92 -19.44 -14.26
CA LYS A 31 11.50 -19.84 -14.15
C LYS A 31 11.29 -21.34 -14.28
N GLN A 32 12.06 -22.00 -15.15
CA GLN A 32 11.98 -23.45 -15.36
C GLN A 32 12.56 -24.22 -14.16
N LYS A 33 13.76 -23.85 -13.68
CA LYS A 33 14.33 -24.40 -12.44
C LYS A 33 13.43 -24.16 -11.23
N SER A 34 12.76 -23.00 -11.14
CA SER A 34 11.79 -22.71 -10.08
C SER A 34 10.52 -23.57 -10.15
N ARG A 35 10.10 -24.00 -11.36
CA ARG A 35 8.97 -24.92 -11.52
C ARG A 35 9.35 -26.36 -11.17
N GLU A 36 10.54 -26.79 -11.58
CA GLU A 36 11.06 -28.14 -11.31
C GLU A 36 11.46 -28.33 -9.83
N ALA A 37 11.85 -27.26 -9.14
CA ALA A 37 12.23 -27.30 -7.72
C ALA A 37 11.08 -27.01 -6.73
N ARG A 38 9.82 -26.92 -7.20
CA ARG A 38 8.68 -26.79 -6.26
C ARG A 38 8.41 -28.16 -5.65
N PRO A 39 8.63 -28.34 -4.33
CA PRO A 39 8.26 -29.60 -3.70
C PRO A 39 6.76 -29.82 -3.87
N THR A 40 6.39 -30.98 -4.39
CA THR A 40 5.00 -31.42 -4.51
C THR A 40 4.44 -31.56 -3.10
N MET A 41 3.75 -30.53 -2.62
CA MET A 41 3.15 -30.54 -1.29
C MET A 41 1.97 -31.51 -1.29
N SER A 42 1.92 -32.42 -0.33
CA SER A 42 0.78 -33.34 -0.21
C SER A 42 -0.50 -32.55 0.14
N LEU A 43 -1.67 -33.10 -0.19
CA LEU A 43 -2.94 -32.49 0.19
C LEU A 43 -3.04 -32.32 1.71
N SER A 44 -2.56 -33.29 2.50
CA SER A 44 -2.54 -33.20 3.96
C SER A 44 -1.69 -32.03 4.48
N GLN A 45 -0.50 -31.82 3.91
CA GLN A 45 0.36 -30.68 4.21
C GLN A 45 -0.30 -29.36 3.76
N ALA A 46 -1.00 -29.35 2.63
CA ALA A 46 -1.77 -28.20 2.15
C ALA A 46 -2.86 -27.79 3.15
N PHE A 47 -3.66 -28.75 3.63
CA PHE A 47 -4.71 -28.50 4.61
C PHE A 47 -4.14 -27.99 5.94
N GLN A 48 -3.05 -28.57 6.44
CA GLN A 48 -2.38 -28.10 7.64
C GLN A 48 -1.89 -26.65 7.49
N LYS A 49 -1.27 -26.33 6.34
CA LYS A 49 -0.80 -24.98 6.05
C LYS A 49 -1.94 -23.96 5.97
N VAL A 50 -3.04 -24.30 5.31
CA VAL A 50 -4.24 -23.44 5.25
C VAL A 50 -4.81 -23.21 6.65
N ARG A 51 -4.88 -24.25 7.49
CA ARG A 51 -5.35 -24.12 8.87
C ARG A 51 -4.46 -23.20 9.71
N GLN A 52 -3.14 -23.32 9.59
CA GLN A 52 -2.19 -22.43 10.25
C GLN A 52 -2.33 -20.98 9.79
N LEU A 53 -2.46 -20.74 8.48
CA LEU A 53 -2.69 -19.40 7.94
C LEU A 53 -4.01 -18.80 8.43
N LYS A 54 -5.06 -19.61 8.55
CA LYS A 54 -6.34 -19.17 9.11
C LYS A 54 -6.20 -18.75 10.58
N LEU A 55 -5.54 -19.55 11.41
CA LEU A 55 -5.27 -19.22 12.81
C LEU A 55 -4.48 -17.90 12.94
N LEU A 56 -3.45 -17.70 12.13
CA LEU A 56 -2.67 -16.46 12.11
C LEU A 56 -3.52 -15.26 11.65
N SER A 57 -4.41 -15.46 10.68
CA SER A 57 -5.34 -14.42 10.23
C SER A 57 -6.34 -14.04 11.33
N ASP A 58 -6.90 -15.02 12.03
CA ASP A 58 -7.85 -14.81 13.11
C ASP A 58 -7.20 -14.06 14.28
N GLN A 59 -5.96 -14.43 14.63
CA GLN A 59 -5.17 -13.74 15.65
C GLN A 59 -4.92 -12.27 15.28
N LYS A 60 -4.45 -12.00 14.05
CA LYS A 60 -4.26 -10.63 13.56
C LYS A 60 -5.56 -9.81 13.58
N ARG A 61 -6.69 -10.44 13.27
CA ARG A 61 -8.00 -9.78 13.32
C ARG A 61 -8.41 -9.46 14.75
N ALA A 62 -8.15 -10.35 15.71
CA ALA A 62 -8.41 -10.09 17.13
C ALA A 62 -7.54 -8.93 17.65
N GLU A 63 -6.24 -8.93 17.33
CA GLU A 63 -5.33 -7.83 17.68
C GLU A 63 -5.77 -6.49 17.11
N LYS A 64 -6.17 -6.45 15.83
CA LYS A 64 -6.73 -5.26 15.20
C LYS A 64 -7.97 -4.74 15.93
N ARG A 65 -8.89 -5.62 16.35
CA ARG A 65 -10.10 -5.21 17.08
C ARG A 65 -9.76 -4.51 18.40
N VAL A 66 -8.83 -5.07 19.17
CA VAL A 66 -8.36 -4.45 20.42
C VAL A 66 -7.83 -3.03 20.18
N VAL A 67 -7.05 -2.84 19.10
CA VAL A 67 -6.54 -1.52 18.75
C VAL A 67 -7.66 -0.57 18.31
N ILE A 68 -8.62 -1.04 17.51
CA ILE A 68 -9.78 -0.23 17.09
C ILE A 68 -10.60 0.21 18.30
N ASP A 69 -10.85 -0.70 19.24
CA ASP A 69 -11.66 -0.40 20.42
C ASP A 69 -10.95 0.61 21.32
N ALA A 70 -9.64 0.48 21.51
CA ALA A 70 -8.83 1.49 22.20
C ALA A 70 -8.88 2.87 21.50
N LEU A 71 -8.87 2.92 20.17
CA LEU A 71 -9.01 4.18 19.42
C LEU A 71 -10.41 4.80 19.52
N LYS A 72 -11.45 3.98 19.65
CA LYS A 72 -12.81 4.48 19.91
C LYS A 72 -12.92 5.06 21.30
N GLU A 73 -12.40 4.33 22.30
CA GLU A 73 -12.40 4.74 23.70
C GLU A 73 -11.54 5.99 23.94
N SER A 74 -10.50 6.21 23.14
CA SER A 74 -9.68 7.43 23.23
C SER A 74 -10.40 8.69 22.78
N GLY A 75 -11.59 8.59 22.21
CA GLY A 75 -12.33 9.76 21.70
C GLY A 75 -11.83 10.29 20.36
N LEU A 76 -10.99 9.53 19.62
CA LEU A 76 -10.39 9.97 18.35
C LEU A 76 -11.44 10.53 17.37
N TYR A 77 -12.60 9.87 17.26
CA TYR A 77 -13.67 10.33 16.37
C TYR A 77 -14.16 11.73 16.74
N GLN A 78 -14.28 12.03 18.03
CA GLN A 78 -14.71 13.35 18.50
C GLN A 78 -13.66 14.42 18.20
N GLU A 79 -12.38 14.13 18.43
CA GLU A 79 -11.27 15.03 18.07
C GLU A 79 -11.24 15.31 16.56
N VAL A 80 -11.44 14.27 15.75
CA VAL A 80 -11.55 14.38 14.29
C VAL A 80 -12.73 15.28 13.91
N CYS A 81 -13.92 15.09 14.52
CA CYS A 81 -15.08 15.93 14.28
C CYS A 81 -14.82 17.41 14.64
N GLN A 82 -14.07 17.69 15.71
CA GLN A 82 -13.68 19.06 16.08
C GLN A 82 -12.68 19.68 15.11
N CYS A 83 -11.89 18.86 14.41
CA CYS A 83 -10.96 19.32 13.39
C CYS A 83 -11.64 19.68 12.06
N LEU A 84 -12.85 19.18 11.81
CA LEU A 84 -13.59 19.53 10.60
C LEU A 84 -14.07 20.99 10.67
N PRO A 85 -13.96 21.75 9.58
CA PRO A 85 -14.54 23.09 9.53
C PRO A 85 -16.07 23.01 9.51
N GLU A 86 -16.72 24.11 9.91
CA GLU A 86 -18.18 24.24 9.87
C GLU A 86 -18.73 24.12 8.43
N GLN A 87 -17.92 24.58 7.47
CA GLN A 87 -18.17 24.39 6.04
C GLN A 87 -17.97 22.91 5.69
N ARG A 88 -19.05 22.27 5.23
CA ARG A 88 -19.02 20.83 4.89
C ARG A 88 -18.24 20.51 3.61
N VAL A 89 -17.91 21.54 2.81
CA VAL A 89 -17.18 21.44 1.55
C VAL A 89 -15.79 22.02 1.74
N LEU A 90 -14.77 21.24 1.40
CA LEU A 90 -13.36 21.58 1.53
C LEU A 90 -12.76 21.84 0.16
N SER A 91 -12.00 22.93 0.00
CA SER A 91 -11.09 23.11 -1.11
C SER A 91 -9.82 22.26 -0.92
N THR A 92 -8.98 22.13 -1.95
CA THR A 92 -7.68 21.45 -1.83
C THR A 92 -6.77 22.11 -0.78
N GLU A 93 -6.83 23.44 -0.63
CA GLU A 93 -6.08 24.16 0.41
C GLU A 93 -6.59 23.80 1.82
N ASP A 94 -7.90 23.60 1.96
CA ASP A 94 -8.50 23.18 3.22
C ASP A 94 -8.12 21.74 3.60
N ILE A 95 -7.84 20.87 2.62
CA ILE A 95 -7.33 19.51 2.87
C ILE A 95 -5.99 19.56 3.60
N ASP A 96 -5.05 20.39 3.14
CA ASP A 96 -3.74 20.50 3.79
C ASP A 96 -3.84 21.14 5.17
N ARG A 97 -4.72 22.15 5.33
CA ARG A 97 -4.99 22.76 6.65
C ARG A 97 -5.61 21.74 7.61
N LEU A 98 -6.57 20.94 7.14
CA LEU A 98 -7.21 19.88 7.91
C LEU A 98 -6.18 18.82 8.35
N ARG A 99 -5.27 18.41 7.45
CA ARG A 99 -4.17 17.49 7.78
C ARG A 99 -3.35 18.02 8.95
N HIS A 100 -2.94 19.29 8.90
CA HIS A 100 -2.16 19.90 9.97
C HIS A 100 -2.94 19.98 11.28
N ARG A 101 -4.22 20.40 11.25
CA ARG A 101 -5.08 20.44 12.44
C ARG A 101 -5.26 19.08 13.09
N LEU A 102 -5.41 18.02 12.29
CA LEU A 102 -5.53 16.65 12.79
C LEU A 102 -4.24 16.20 13.47
N ALA A 103 -3.09 16.50 12.87
CA ALA A 103 -1.78 16.16 13.44
C ALA A 103 -1.50 16.86 14.78
N THR A 104 -2.04 18.07 15.00
CA THR A 104 -1.87 18.82 16.24
C THR A 104 -2.91 18.52 17.30
N THR A 105 -4.13 18.19 16.91
CA THR A 105 -5.26 18.03 17.85
C THR A 105 -5.45 16.59 18.29
N THR A 106 -5.25 15.64 17.37
CA THR A 106 -5.47 14.22 17.68
C THR A 106 -4.23 13.60 18.29
N ALA A 107 -4.40 12.48 19.00
CA ALA A 107 -3.29 11.64 19.45
C ALA A 107 -2.48 11.02 18.30
N LEU A 108 -2.93 11.16 17.05
CA LEU A 108 -2.28 10.68 15.85
C LEU A 108 -1.55 11.83 15.15
N HIS A 109 -0.22 11.89 15.27
CA HIS A 109 0.55 13.02 14.76
C HIS A 109 0.92 12.93 13.27
N GLU A 110 0.84 11.73 12.68
CA GLU A 110 1.25 11.49 11.30
C GLU A 110 0.04 11.30 10.39
N TRP A 111 -0.61 12.41 10.03
CA TRP A 111 -1.67 12.41 9.01
C TRP A 111 -1.10 12.68 7.62
N SER A 112 -1.54 11.90 6.65
CA SER A 112 -1.20 12.01 5.22
C SER A 112 -2.46 11.95 4.39
N TRP A 113 -2.41 12.42 3.14
CA TRP A 113 -3.55 12.30 2.23
C TRP A 113 -3.10 12.02 0.80
N PHE A 114 -4.02 11.46 0.01
CA PHE A 114 -3.84 11.24 -1.42
C PHE A 114 -5.19 11.34 -2.13
N VAL A 115 -5.15 11.72 -3.40
CA VAL A 115 -6.32 11.73 -4.27
C VAL A 115 -6.54 10.33 -4.83
N VAL A 116 -7.79 9.90 -4.84
CA VAL A 116 -8.23 8.66 -5.46
C VAL A 116 -9.29 8.99 -6.50
N GLY A 117 -9.11 8.50 -7.71
CA GLY A 117 -10.12 8.56 -8.75
C GLY A 117 -10.27 7.21 -9.42
N ASN A 118 -11.32 6.47 -9.07
CA ASN A 118 -11.70 5.22 -9.71
C ASN A 118 -13.22 5.06 -9.75
N ALA A 119 -13.70 3.92 -10.25
CA ALA A 119 -15.12 3.63 -10.39
C ALA A 119 -15.87 3.55 -9.04
N LEU A 120 -15.18 3.20 -7.95
CA LEU A 120 -15.78 3.00 -6.63
C LEU A 120 -15.76 4.27 -5.79
N PHE A 121 -14.76 5.12 -5.97
CA PHE A 121 -14.58 6.35 -5.21
C PHE A 121 -13.77 7.38 -6.00
N HIS A 122 -14.26 8.62 -5.97
CA HIS A 122 -13.59 9.79 -6.51
C HIS A 122 -13.53 10.86 -5.43
N GLY A 123 -12.33 11.21 -4.97
CA GLY A 123 -12.15 12.11 -3.84
C GLY A 123 -10.76 12.04 -3.22
N VAL A 124 -10.66 12.48 -1.96
CA VAL A 124 -9.45 12.46 -1.16
C VAL A 124 -9.60 11.44 -0.03
N VAL A 125 -8.54 10.68 0.19
CA VAL A 125 -8.40 9.84 1.38
C VAL A 125 -7.32 10.46 2.25
N MET A 126 -7.69 10.80 3.48
CA MET A 126 -6.75 11.27 4.49
C MET A 126 -6.65 10.23 5.59
N PHE A 127 -5.44 9.84 5.96
CA PHE A 127 -5.22 8.70 6.84
C PHE A 127 -4.04 8.92 7.76
N SER A 128 -4.02 8.17 8.86
CA SER A 128 -2.87 8.02 9.73
C SER A 128 -2.56 6.55 9.97
N ARG A 129 -1.37 6.23 10.46
CA ARG A 129 -0.97 4.87 10.81
C ARG A 129 -0.84 4.74 12.32
N PHE A 130 -1.56 3.79 12.90
CA PHE A 130 -1.48 3.50 14.32
C PHE A 130 -1.39 2.00 14.56
N LYS A 131 -0.21 1.53 14.99
CA LYS A 131 0.06 0.10 15.17
C LYS A 131 -0.32 -0.71 13.92
N THR A 132 -1.35 -1.56 14.01
CA THR A 132 -1.82 -2.45 12.94
C THR A 132 -3.01 -1.92 12.16
N VAL A 133 -3.53 -0.73 12.51
CA VAL A 133 -4.71 -0.13 11.91
C VAL A 133 -4.37 1.21 11.26
N ALA A 134 -5.17 1.59 10.27
CA ALA A 134 -5.01 2.87 9.59
C ALA A 134 -6.34 3.64 9.65
N PRO A 135 -6.54 4.53 10.63
CA PRO A 135 -7.69 5.41 10.66
C PRO A 135 -7.69 6.33 9.44
N ALA A 136 -8.85 6.54 8.84
CA ALA A 136 -8.98 7.36 7.64
C ALA A 136 -10.31 8.11 7.55
N LEU A 137 -10.21 9.28 6.94
CA LEU A 137 -11.27 10.16 6.50
C LEU A 137 -11.43 10.01 4.99
N LEU A 138 -12.66 9.77 4.53
CA LEU A 138 -13.00 9.72 3.12
C LEU A 138 -13.77 10.98 2.75
N LEU A 139 -13.17 11.78 1.88
CA LEU A 139 -13.69 13.06 1.42
C LEU A 139 -14.09 12.91 -0.06
N LYS A 140 -15.38 12.79 -0.34
CA LYS A 140 -15.89 12.57 -1.70
C LYS A 140 -15.84 13.87 -2.48
N SER A 141 -15.39 13.80 -3.73
CA SER A 141 -15.43 14.95 -4.64
C SER A 141 -16.88 15.30 -5.01
N THR A 142 -17.19 16.60 -4.96
CA THR A 142 -18.44 17.21 -5.43
C THR A 142 -18.11 18.30 -6.46
N ALA A 143 -19.15 18.96 -7.00
CA ALA A 143 -18.95 20.06 -7.95
C ALA A 143 -18.23 21.27 -7.33
N ASN A 144 -18.27 21.40 -6.00
CA ASN A 144 -17.81 22.59 -5.28
C ASN A 144 -16.54 22.33 -4.44
N GLY A 145 -16.04 21.09 -4.40
CA GLY A 145 -14.89 20.71 -3.58
C GLY A 145 -14.98 19.27 -3.08
N PHE A 146 -14.57 19.04 -1.84
CA PHE A 146 -14.60 17.72 -1.20
C PHE A 146 -15.47 17.74 0.06
N GLU A 147 -16.38 16.77 0.17
CA GLU A 147 -17.27 16.63 1.34
C GLU A 147 -16.94 15.37 2.12
N LEU A 148 -16.98 15.46 3.45
CA LEU A 148 -16.79 14.28 4.29
C LEU A 148 -17.92 13.27 4.08
N GLN A 149 -17.54 12.09 3.59
CA GLN A 149 -18.44 10.96 3.39
C GLN A 149 -18.46 10.04 4.61
N SER A 150 -17.29 9.69 5.14
CA SER A 150 -17.18 8.74 6.24
C SER A 150 -15.83 8.80 6.94
N PHE A 151 -15.80 8.29 8.18
CA PHE A 151 -14.60 8.03 8.96
C PHE A 151 -14.50 6.53 9.26
N HIS A 152 -13.31 5.96 9.10
CA HIS A 152 -13.04 4.55 9.33
C HIS A 152 -11.85 4.40 10.30
N PHE A 153 -11.95 3.50 11.27
CA PHE A 153 -10.85 3.22 12.20
C PHE A 153 -9.79 2.24 11.64
N ASP A 154 -10.16 1.45 10.63
CA ASP A 154 -9.24 0.55 9.92
C ASP A 154 -9.58 0.56 8.43
N PHE A 155 -8.91 1.45 7.72
CA PHE A 155 -9.02 1.62 6.28
C PHE A 155 -7.90 0.85 5.57
N SER A 156 -8.26 0.16 4.49
CA SER A 156 -7.28 -0.51 3.62
C SER A 156 -7.39 0.05 2.21
N THR A 157 -6.27 0.50 1.65
CA THR A 157 -6.21 0.94 0.25
C THR A 157 -6.62 -0.14 -0.74
N GLN A 158 -6.52 -1.43 -0.36
CA GLN A 158 -7.05 -2.53 -1.17
C GLN A 158 -8.58 -2.45 -1.37
N GLN A 159 -9.30 -1.81 -0.45
CA GLN A 159 -10.75 -1.59 -0.59
C GLN A 159 -11.08 -0.58 -1.70
N LEU A 160 -10.12 0.25 -2.13
CA LEU A 160 -10.29 1.20 -3.22
C LEU A 160 -9.76 0.67 -4.56
N MET A 161 -8.92 -0.36 -4.59
CA MET A 161 -8.32 -0.91 -5.82
C MET A 161 -9.12 -2.09 -6.41
N GLY A 162 -10.41 -2.18 -6.07
CA GLY A 162 -11.33 -3.18 -6.59
C GLY A 162 -11.64 -3.02 -8.07
#